data_AF-A0A842YBR0-F1
#
_entry.id   AF-A0A842YBR0-F1
#
_cell.length_a   1.000
_cell.length_b   1.000
_cell.length_c   1.000
_cell.angle_alpha   90.00
_cell.angle_beta   90.00
_cell.angle_gamma   90.00
#
_symmetry.space_group_name_H-M   'P 1'
#
loop_
_entity.id
_entity.type
_entity.pdbx_description
1 polymer ?
#
loop_
_entity_poly.entity_id
_entity_poly.type
_entity_poly.pdbx_seq_one_letter_code
_entity_poly.pdbx_strand_id
1 'polypeptide(L)'
;MNRKQKGILLVPLLVIGSIIGYSLLMGISIGFESPSLEFPIAEEDKIERLSAYHTPDWGEPGVFHNGIDLVISENVTIVSPVHGTIISYSEHINPYAGNVLFEIAIAINLAWTVNL
;
A
#
# COMPACT_ATOMS: atom_id res chain seq x y z
N MET A 1 -42.07 11.09 12.15
CA MET A 1 -41.13 10.92 11.02
C MET A 1 -41.76 9.98 9.99
N ASN A 2 -41.99 10.45 8.77
CA ASN A 2 -42.65 9.68 7.71
C ASN A 2 -41.70 8.59 7.14
N ARG A 3 -42.24 7.59 6.40
CA ARG A 3 -41.44 6.45 5.89
C ARG A 3 -40.24 6.91 5.03
N LYS A 4 -40.38 8.00 4.29
CA LYS A 4 -39.28 8.59 3.49
C LYS A 4 -38.15 9.12 4.37
N GLN A 5 -38.47 9.87 5.43
CA GLN A 5 -37.48 10.36 6.40
C GLN A 5 -36.77 9.23 7.16
N LYS A 6 -37.47 8.11 7.45
CA LYS A 6 -36.85 6.91 8.03
C LYS A 6 -35.85 6.26 7.09
N GLY A 7 -36.19 6.12 5.80
CA GLY A 7 -35.29 5.58 4.79
C GLY A 7 -34.02 6.43 4.61
N ILE A 8 -34.17 7.76 4.58
CA ILE A 8 -33.05 8.70 4.44
C ILE A 8 -32.04 8.56 5.60
N LEU A 9 -32.49 8.24 6.81
CA LEU A 9 -31.60 8.05 7.97
C LEU A 9 -31.07 6.62 8.10
N LEU A 10 -31.86 5.61 7.72
CA LEU A 10 -31.46 4.20 7.80
C LEU A 10 -30.34 3.82 6.83
N VAL A 11 -30.36 4.37 5.61
CA VAL A 11 -29.36 4.02 4.59
C VAL A 11 -27.94 4.43 5.01
N PRO A 12 -27.66 5.69 5.43
CA PRO A 12 -26.33 6.07 5.92
C PRO A 12 -25.88 5.23 7.13
N LEU A 13 -26.79 4.92 8.05
CA LEU A 13 -26.49 4.09 9.23
C LEU A 13 -26.07 2.68 8.84
N LEU A 14 -26.76 2.06 7.88
CA LEU A 14 -26.40 0.73 7.38
C LEU A 14 -25.04 0.76 6.66
N VAL A 15 -24.77 1.79 5.87
CA VAL A 15 -23.48 1.94 5.17
C VAL A 15 -22.34 2.10 6.17
N ILE A 16 -22.45 3.02 7.14
CA ILE A 16 -21.44 3.22 8.19
C ILE A 16 -21.25 1.94 9.00
N GLY A 17 -22.33 1.28 9.39
CA GLY A 17 -22.28 0.01 10.12
C GLY A 17 -21.59 -1.10 9.33
N SER A 18 -21.80 -1.15 8.01
CA SER A 18 -21.17 -2.13 7.13
C SER A 18 -19.67 -1.86 6.98
N ILE A 19 -19.26 -0.60 6.85
CA ILE A 19 -17.84 -0.21 6.77
C ILE A 19 -17.13 -0.57 8.08
N ILE A 20 -17.68 -0.15 9.24
CA ILE A 20 -17.10 -0.45 10.55
C ILE A 20 -17.04 -1.96 10.78
N GLY A 21 -18.12 -2.68 10.45
CA GLY A 21 -18.18 -4.14 10.57
C GLY A 21 -17.12 -4.83 9.71
N TYR A 22 -16.95 -4.41 8.45
CA TYR A 22 -15.91 -4.93 7.56
C TYR A 22 -14.50 -4.66 8.11
N SER A 23 -14.21 -3.43 8.54
CA SER A 23 -12.91 -3.07 9.12
C SER A 23 -12.56 -3.93 10.33
N LEU A 24 -13.52 -4.14 11.24
CA LEU A 24 -13.32 -4.99 12.42
C LEU A 24 -13.06 -6.45 12.03
N LEU A 25 -13.79 -6.99 11.06
CA LEU A 25 -13.59 -8.36 10.57
C LEU A 25 -12.21 -8.55 9.91
N MET A 26 -11.74 -7.53 9.21
CA MET A 26 -10.44 -7.55 8.53
C MET A 26 -9.27 -7.16 9.46
N GLY A 27 -9.52 -6.74 10.70
CA GLY A 27 -8.47 -6.23 11.59
C GLY A 27 -7.90 -4.87 11.17
N ILE A 28 -8.62 -4.12 10.34
CA ILE A 28 -8.24 -2.78 9.89
C ILE A 28 -8.66 -1.76 10.95
N SER A 29 -7.73 -0.92 11.39
CA SER A 29 -8.01 0.14 12.36
C SER A 29 -8.99 1.19 11.80
N ILE A 30 -9.89 1.69 12.64
CA ILE A 30 -10.86 2.75 12.29
C ILE A 30 -10.20 4.15 12.30
N GLY A 31 -8.91 4.23 12.66
CA GLY A 31 -8.17 5.49 12.71
C GLY A 31 -8.05 6.20 11.36
N PHE A 32 -7.72 7.49 11.42
CA PHE A 32 -7.44 8.35 10.25
C PHE A 32 -6.05 9.01 10.35
N GLU A 33 -5.31 8.70 11.41
CA GLU A 33 -3.97 9.21 11.65
C GLU A 33 -3.04 8.80 10.52
N SER A 34 -2.17 9.72 10.11
CA SER A 34 -1.13 9.43 9.13
C SER A 34 -0.15 8.40 9.70
N PRO A 35 0.21 7.37 8.92
CA PRO A 35 1.18 6.38 9.37
C PRO A 35 2.59 6.95 9.39
N SER A 36 3.42 6.42 10.28
CA SER A 36 4.87 6.49 10.13
C SER A 36 5.33 5.28 9.33
N LEU A 37 6.19 5.50 8.34
CA LEU A 37 6.73 4.44 7.48
C LEU A 37 8.19 4.21 7.84
N GLU A 38 8.54 2.94 7.99
CA GLU A 38 9.90 2.45 8.08
C GLU A 38 10.42 2.11 6.68
N PHE A 39 11.73 1.95 6.57
CA PHE A 39 12.36 1.58 5.31
C PHE A 39 12.14 0.08 5.04
N PRO A 40 11.74 -0.33 3.82
CA PRO A 40 11.22 -1.69 3.57
C PRO A 40 12.30 -2.77 3.34
N ILE A 41 13.56 -2.51 3.70
CA ILE A 41 14.69 -3.46 3.55
C ILE A 41 15.43 -3.55 4.89
N ALA A 42 15.62 -4.77 5.40
CA ALA A 42 16.27 -4.97 6.70
C ALA A 42 17.78 -4.68 6.68
N GLU A 43 18.46 -5.05 5.60
CA GLU A 43 19.91 -4.90 5.42
C GLU A 43 20.23 -3.64 4.59
N GLU A 44 19.92 -2.45 5.14
CA GLU A 44 20.10 -1.16 4.45
C GLU A 44 21.54 -0.92 3.96
N ASP A 45 22.52 -1.49 4.65
CA ASP A 45 23.95 -1.40 4.32
C ASP A 45 24.33 -2.12 3.02
N LYS A 46 23.46 -3.00 2.51
CA LYS A 46 23.65 -3.73 1.25
C LYS A 46 23.11 -3.01 0.02
N ILE A 47 22.55 -1.81 0.19
CA ILE A 47 22.01 -1.01 -0.91
C ILE A 47 23.15 -0.25 -1.56
N GLU A 48 23.46 -0.60 -2.81
CA GLU A 48 24.55 0.02 -3.56
C GLU A 48 24.17 1.39 -4.11
N ARG A 49 22.89 1.54 -4.49
CA ARG A 49 22.36 2.79 -5.04
C ARG A 49 20.88 2.93 -4.72
N LEU A 50 20.49 4.16 -4.39
CA LEU A 50 19.10 4.58 -4.26
C LEU A 50 18.81 5.69 -5.28
N SER A 51 17.74 5.54 -6.06
CA SER A 51 17.17 6.62 -6.87
C SER A 51 15.92 7.15 -6.17
N ALA A 52 15.85 8.47 -6.02
CA ALA A 52 14.72 9.11 -5.35
C ALA A 52 13.46 9.10 -6.21
N TYR A 53 12.31 9.32 -5.56
CA TYR A 53 11.03 9.56 -6.20
C TYR A 53 11.14 10.66 -7.28
N HIS A 54 10.47 10.44 -8.42
CA HIS A 54 10.41 11.40 -9.52
C HIS A 54 11.78 11.71 -10.17
N THR A 55 12.70 10.75 -10.17
CA THR A 55 13.92 10.82 -10.98
C THR A 55 13.59 10.52 -12.47
N PRO A 56 14.05 11.33 -13.44
CA PRO A 56 13.79 11.11 -14.87
C PRO A 56 14.67 10.01 -15.50
N ASP A 57 14.32 9.62 -16.73
CA ASP A 57 15.17 8.92 -17.70
C ASP A 57 15.57 7.47 -17.35
N TRP A 58 14.63 6.69 -16.79
CA TRP A 58 14.87 5.31 -16.32
C TRP A 58 14.64 4.20 -17.37
N GLY A 59 14.20 4.57 -18.57
CA GLY A 59 13.96 3.64 -19.68
C GLY A 59 13.49 4.35 -20.94
N GLU A 60 12.72 5.44 -20.75
CA GLU A 60 12.32 6.36 -21.80
C GLU A 60 12.59 7.82 -21.35
N PRO A 61 13.10 8.69 -22.24
CA PRO A 61 13.35 10.09 -21.90
C PRO A 61 12.10 10.82 -21.40
N GLY A 62 12.18 11.45 -20.23
CA GLY A 62 11.09 12.22 -19.64
C GLY A 62 10.01 11.42 -18.90
N VAL A 63 10.16 10.10 -18.73
CA VAL A 63 9.29 9.29 -17.86
C VAL A 63 9.84 9.28 -16.43
N PHE A 64 8.95 9.49 -15.46
CA PHE A 64 9.29 9.61 -14.04
C PHE A 64 8.76 8.43 -13.21
N HIS A 65 9.53 8.08 -12.18
CA HIS A 65 9.18 7.05 -11.22
C HIS A 65 8.17 7.55 -10.19
N ASN A 66 7.17 6.71 -9.89
CA ASN A 66 6.23 6.92 -8.78
C ASN A 66 6.69 6.21 -7.48
N GLY A 67 7.97 5.84 -7.39
CA GLY A 67 8.55 5.11 -6.26
C GLY A 67 10.04 5.42 -6.06
N ILE A 68 10.67 4.69 -5.14
CA ILE A 68 12.13 4.70 -4.94
C ILE A 68 12.72 3.44 -5.59
N ASP A 69 13.88 3.56 -6.23
CA ASP A 69 14.57 2.40 -6.80
C ASP A 69 15.78 2.06 -5.95
N LEU A 70 15.95 0.78 -5.64
CA LEU A 70 17.09 0.26 -4.89
C LEU A 70 17.86 -0.72 -5.77
N VAL A 71 19.18 -0.53 -5.86
CA VAL A 71 20.09 -1.46 -6.53
C VAL A 71 20.79 -2.29 -5.47
N ILE A 72 20.63 -3.60 -5.56
CA ILE A 72 21.08 -4.56 -4.56
C ILE A 72 21.65 -5.77 -5.31
N SER A 73 22.92 -6.12 -5.06
CA SER A 73 23.58 -7.27 -5.71
C SER A 73 23.57 -8.53 -4.84
N GLU A 74 23.19 -8.41 -3.58
CA GLU A 74 23.08 -9.50 -2.62
C GLU A 74 21.62 -9.83 -2.27
N ASN A 75 21.40 -10.96 -1.62
CA ASN A 75 20.09 -11.26 -1.03
C ASN A 75 19.83 -10.33 0.16
N VAL A 76 18.63 -9.77 0.17
CA VAL A 76 18.08 -8.93 1.24
C VAL A 76 16.71 -9.45 1.66
N THR A 77 16.28 -9.02 2.84
CA THR A 77 14.96 -9.30 3.39
C THR A 77 14.08 -8.08 3.18
N ILE A 78 13.01 -8.24 2.39
CA ILE A 78 11.94 -7.26 2.29
C ILE A 78 11.11 -7.35 3.57
N VAL A 79 10.97 -6.22 4.26
CA VAL A 79 10.19 -6.12 5.50
C VAL A 79 9.03 -5.16 5.31
N SER A 80 7.98 -5.37 6.10
CA SER A 80 6.83 -4.48 6.06
C SER A 80 7.22 -3.11 6.60
N PRO A 81 6.99 -2.01 5.85
CA PRO A 81 7.33 -0.66 6.30
C PRO A 81 6.37 -0.14 7.38
N VAL A 82 5.29 -0.87 7.70
CA VAL A 82 4.24 -0.41 8.60
C VAL A 82 3.43 -1.58 9.15
N HIS A 83 2.93 -1.46 10.38
CA HIS A 83 1.95 -2.42 10.89
C HIS A 83 0.59 -2.24 10.18
N GLY A 84 0.03 -3.34 9.67
CA GLY A 84 -1.29 -3.32 9.03
C GLY A 84 -1.75 -4.70 8.60
N THR A 85 -2.84 -4.73 7.82
CA THR A 85 -3.43 -5.94 7.25
C THR A 85 -3.13 -6.02 5.77
N ILE A 86 -2.59 -7.15 5.30
CA ILE A 86 -2.44 -7.40 3.86
C ILE A 86 -3.83 -7.56 3.24
N ILE A 87 -4.18 -6.69 2.28
CA ILE A 87 -5.48 -6.72 1.59
C ILE A 87 -5.38 -7.21 0.15
N SER A 88 -4.20 -7.14 -0.46
CA SER A 88 -3.92 -7.77 -1.75
C SER A 88 -2.43 -8.05 -1.91
N TYR A 89 -2.12 -9.05 -2.74
CA TYR A 89 -0.78 -9.30 -3.25
C TYR A 89 -0.86 -9.66 -4.73
N SER A 90 0.14 -9.27 -5.50
CA SER A 90 0.27 -9.58 -6.92
C SER A 90 1.72 -9.93 -7.25
N GLU A 91 1.91 -10.80 -8.24
CA GLU A 91 3.21 -11.13 -8.80
C GLU A 91 3.10 -11.06 -10.32
N HIS A 92 3.98 -10.29 -10.94
CA HIS A 92 4.04 -10.15 -12.39
C HIS A 92 5.47 -10.37 -12.88
N ILE A 93 5.69 -11.51 -13.52
CA ILE A 93 6.97 -11.83 -14.14
C ILE A 93 7.06 -11.11 -15.49
N ASN A 94 8.06 -10.24 -15.66
CA ASN A 94 8.33 -9.57 -16.91
C ASN A 94 8.80 -10.60 -17.96
N PRO A 95 8.04 -10.79 -19.05
CA PRO A 95 8.35 -11.83 -20.05
C PRO A 95 9.62 -11.54 -20.87
N TYR A 96 10.16 -10.33 -20.82
CA TYR A 96 11.31 -9.91 -21.65
C TYR A 96 12.64 -9.90 -20.90
N ALA A 97 12.62 -9.61 -19.59
CA ALA A 97 13.84 -9.37 -18.82
C ALA A 97 14.05 -10.34 -17.65
N GLY A 98 13.08 -11.23 -17.38
CA GLY A 98 13.17 -12.19 -16.26
C GLY A 98 13.05 -11.56 -14.86
N ASN A 99 12.80 -10.25 -14.79
CA ASN A 99 12.52 -9.54 -13.55
C ASN A 99 11.11 -9.87 -13.06
N VAL A 100 10.91 -9.90 -11.75
CA VAL A 100 9.60 -10.11 -11.14
C VAL A 100 9.19 -8.84 -10.42
N LEU A 101 8.00 -8.34 -10.74
CA LEU A 101 7.33 -7.30 -9.97
C LEU A 101 6.47 -7.99 -8.92
N PHE A 102 6.72 -7.70 -7.65
CA PHE A 102 5.85 -8.08 -6.54
C PHE A 102 5.15 -6.82 -6.04
N GLU A 103 3.84 -6.90 -5.84
CA GLU A 103 3.07 -5.82 -5.21
C GLU A 103 2.35 -6.36 -3.98
N ILE A 104 2.46 -5.68 -2.86
CA ILE A 104 1.74 -5.98 -1.62
C ILE A 104 1.04 -4.72 -1.14
N ALA A 105 -0.29 -4.78 -1.04
CA ALA A 105 -1.08 -3.69 -0.48
C ALA A 105 -1.42 -3.98 0.99
N ILE A 106 -1.06 -3.03 1.85
CA ILE A 106 -1.23 -3.11 3.31
C ILE A 106 -2.21 -2.01 3.73
N ALA A 107 -3.38 -2.40 4.23
CA ALA A 107 -4.32 -1.50 4.88
C ALA A 107 -3.85 -1.22 6.31
N ILE A 108 -3.58 0.03 6.61
CA ILE A 108 -3.14 0.48 7.94
C ILE A 108 -4.35 0.83 8.78
N ASN A 109 -5.24 1.63 8.17
CA ASN A 109 -6.49 2.06 8.74
C ASN A 109 -7.49 2.41 7.63
N LEU A 110 -8.66 2.95 7.99
CA LEU A 110 -9.70 3.31 7.02
C LEU A 110 -9.31 4.40 6.01
N ALA A 111 -8.28 5.19 6.31
CA ALA A 111 -7.82 6.29 5.46
C ALA A 111 -6.61 5.92 4.60
N TRP A 112 -5.76 5.00 5.07
CA TRP A 112 -4.43 4.79 4.51
C TRP A 112 -4.16 3.34 4.12
N THR A 113 -3.67 3.20 2.89
CA THR A 113 -3.11 1.97 2.32
C THR A 113 -1.71 2.27 1.80
N VAL A 114 -0.76 1.35 2.04
CA VAL A 114 0.59 1.40 1.48
C VAL A 114 0.74 0.28 0.47
N ASN A 115 1.33 0.59 -0.69
CA ASN A 115 1.72 -0.39 -1.70
C ASN A 115 3.23 -0.51 -1.66
N LEU A 116 3.71 -1.75 -1.48
CA LEU A 116 5.10 -2.14 -1.58
C LEU A 116 5.32 -2.92 -2.87
#